data_AF-A0A1P8LX70-F1
#
_entry.id   AF-A0A1P8LX70-F1
#
_cell.length_a   1.000
_cell.length_b   1.000
_cell.length_c   1.000
_cell.angle_alpha   90.00
_cell.angle_beta   90.00
_cell.angle_gamma   90.00
#
_symmetry.space_group_name_H-M   'P 1'
#
loop_
_entity.id
_entity.type
_entity.pdbx_description
1 polymer ?
#
loop_
_entity_poly.entity_id
_entity_poly.type
_entity_poly.pdbx_seq_one_letter_code
_entity_poly.pdbx_strand_id
1 'polypeptide(L)'
;MGVPITTTVPSPPSCPPGPHAYSDAQTFPVLTKAYLQLSQQVRETGLLRRTPWFYALVGGVLAIGIAGCAALSVLLGPSWFQLLIAAALGILFTQVAFLAHEAGHRQILAGGPANDVLARFWALWRG
;
A
#
# COMPACT_ATOMS: atom_id res chain seq x y z
N MET A 1 12.71 71.41 28.11
CA MET A 1 11.34 70.87 28.04
C MET A 1 11.37 69.57 27.25
N GLY A 2 11.58 68.43 27.93
CA GLY A 2 11.53 67.11 27.32
C GLY A 2 10.26 66.40 27.76
N VAL A 3 9.41 65.99 26.82
CA VAL A 3 8.19 65.24 27.10
C VAL A 3 8.59 63.79 27.41
N PRO A 4 8.23 63.21 28.57
CA PRO A 4 8.44 61.78 28.80
C PRO A 4 7.45 60.99 27.94
N ILE A 5 7.95 60.27 26.94
CA ILE A 5 7.17 59.27 26.22
C ILE A 5 7.05 58.03 27.12
N THR A 6 5.92 57.88 27.79
CA THR A 6 5.56 56.64 28.47
C THR A 6 5.18 55.62 27.40
N THR A 7 6.12 54.75 27.02
CA THR A 7 5.82 53.62 26.13
C THR A 7 5.02 52.58 26.92
N THR A 8 3.70 52.69 26.91
CA THR A 8 2.82 51.61 27.38
C THR A 8 2.97 50.44 26.43
N VAL A 9 3.70 49.39 26.82
CA VAL A 9 3.73 48.13 26.09
C VAL A 9 2.36 47.47 26.28
N PRO A 10 1.54 47.30 25.23
CA PRO A 10 0.30 46.54 25.37
C PRO A 10 0.67 45.09 25.73
N SER A 11 0.05 44.56 26.77
CA SER A 11 0.11 43.13 27.10
C SER A 11 -0.33 42.34 25.86
N PRO A 12 0.36 41.25 25.48
CA PRO A 12 -0.11 40.44 24.36
C PRO A 12 -1.53 39.95 24.69
N PRO A 13 -2.45 39.93 23.70
CA PRO A 13 -3.74 39.29 23.91
C PRO A 13 -3.47 37.87 24.40
N SER A 14 -4.12 37.47 25.49
CA SER A 14 -4.11 36.08 25.92
C SER A 14 -4.55 35.23 24.75
N CYS A 15 -3.61 34.54 24.11
CA CYS A 15 -3.88 33.67 22.99
C CYS A 15 -4.96 32.69 23.45
N PRO A 16 -6.12 32.59 22.77
CA PRO A 16 -7.05 31.51 23.06
C PRO A 16 -6.25 30.21 22.93
N PRO A 17 -6.50 29.19 23.77
CA PRO A 17 -5.79 27.92 23.67
C PRO A 17 -5.83 27.49 22.21
N GLY A 18 -4.67 27.53 21.56
CA GLY A 18 -4.52 27.18 20.15
C GLY A 18 -5.02 25.75 19.97
N PRO A 19 -5.39 25.35 18.74
CA PRO A 19 -5.90 24.02 18.43
C PRO A 19 -4.83 22.93 18.60
N HIS A 20 -4.42 22.68 19.84
CA HIS A 20 -3.80 21.41 20.25
C HIS A 20 -4.88 20.34 20.51
N ALA A 21 -6.16 20.65 20.22
CA ALA A 21 -7.28 19.71 20.21
C ALA A 21 -7.42 18.94 18.88
N TYR A 22 -6.37 18.88 18.03
CA TYR A 22 -6.42 18.02 16.84
C TYR A 22 -6.39 16.52 17.21
N SER A 23 -5.97 16.18 18.43
CA SER A 23 -5.82 14.80 18.89
C SER A 23 -6.53 14.58 20.24
N ASP A 24 -7.79 15.01 20.37
CA ASP A 24 -8.61 14.58 21.50
C ASP A 24 -9.08 13.13 21.30
N ALA A 25 -9.06 12.34 22.37
CA ALA A 25 -9.46 10.93 22.38
C ALA A 25 -10.92 10.71 21.92
N GLN A 26 -11.76 11.76 21.93
CA GLN A 26 -13.12 11.74 21.42
C GLN A 26 -13.21 12.04 19.90
N THR A 27 -12.22 12.73 19.32
CA THR A 27 -12.17 13.03 17.87
C THR A 27 -11.77 11.80 17.06
N PHE A 28 -10.83 10.98 17.56
CA PHE A 28 -10.42 9.72 16.95
C PHE A 28 -11.58 8.75 16.64
N PRO A 29 -12.51 8.46 17.57
CA PRO A 29 -13.64 7.57 17.29
C PRO A 29 -14.63 8.17 16.29
N VAL A 30 -14.80 9.50 16.23
CA VAL A 30 -15.65 10.14 15.22
C VAL A 30 -15.01 10.07 13.83
N LEU A 31 -13.71 10.38 13.72
CA LEU A 31 -12.97 10.29 12.46
C LEU A 31 -12.90 8.84 11.95
N THR A 32 -12.69 7.87 12.84
CA THR A 32 -12.67 6.44 12.50
C THR A 32 -14.04 5.97 12.01
N LYS A 33 -15.14 6.39 12.66
CA LYS A 33 -16.50 6.06 12.20
C LYS A 33 -16.80 6.68 10.84
N ALA A 34 -16.44 7.94 10.62
CA ALA A 34 -16.60 8.62 9.34
C ALA A 34 -15.77 7.95 8.23
N TYR A 35 -14.51 7.58 8.53
CA TYR A 35 -13.65 6.83 7.62
C TYR A 35 -14.23 5.45 7.29
N LEU A 36 -14.74 4.72 8.29
CA LEU A 36 -15.37 3.42 8.08
C LEU A 36 -16.60 3.54 7.18
N GLN A 37 -17.49 4.50 7.43
CA GLN A 37 -18.67 4.76 6.60
C GLN A 37 -18.30 5.09 5.16
N LEU A 38 -17.34 6.00 4.96
CA LEU A 38 -16.85 6.32 3.62
C LEU A 38 -16.20 5.10 2.94
N SER A 39 -15.39 4.33 3.68
CA SER A 39 -14.75 3.13 3.15
C SER A 39 -15.75 2.04 2.77
N GLN A 40 -16.88 1.95 3.48
CA GLN A 40 -17.99 1.05 3.14
C GLN A 40 -18.69 1.51 1.86
N GLN A 41 -19.03 2.80 1.76
CA GLN A 41 -19.64 3.38 0.56
C GLN A 41 -18.75 3.24 -0.69
N VAL A 42 -17.44 3.40 -0.54
CA VAL A 42 -16.45 3.19 -1.63
C VAL A 42 -16.34 1.71 -2.03
N ARG A 43 -16.50 0.76 -1.09
CA ARG A 43 -16.55 -0.68 -1.41
C ARG A 43 -17.84 -1.04 -2.15
N GLU A 44 -18.98 -0.53 -1.70
CA GLU A 44 -20.31 -0.78 -2.29
C GLU A 44 -20.42 -0.25 -3.72
N THR A 45 -19.79 0.89 -4.00
CA THR A 45 -19.69 1.46 -5.35
C THR A 45 -18.70 0.71 -6.26
N GLY A 46 -18.01 -0.30 -5.75
CA GLY A 46 -17.14 -1.18 -6.54
C GLY A 46 -15.80 -0.55 -6.93
N LEU A 47 -15.48 0.66 -6.43
CA LEU A 47 -14.21 1.35 -6.69
C LEU A 47 -12.99 0.57 -6.16
N LEU A 48 -13.19 -0.33 -5.20
CA LEU A 48 -12.15 -1.17 -4.60
C LEU A 48 -12.17 -2.62 -5.11
N ARG A 49 -12.79 -2.91 -6.27
CA ARG A 49 -12.70 -4.24 -6.88
C ARG A 49 -11.23 -4.59 -7.11
N ARG A 50 -10.79 -5.72 -6.55
CA ARG A 50 -9.44 -6.24 -6.81
C ARG A 50 -9.28 -6.52 -8.29
N THR A 51 -8.12 -6.16 -8.84
CA THR A 51 -7.70 -6.42 -10.23
C THR A 51 -6.68 -7.56 -10.28
N PRO A 52 -7.08 -8.82 -10.05
CA PRO A 52 -6.16 -9.95 -10.04
C PRO A 52 -5.46 -10.15 -11.38
N TRP A 53 -6.10 -9.74 -12.48
CA TRP A 53 -5.52 -9.82 -13.83
C TRP A 53 -4.27 -8.94 -13.97
N PHE A 54 -4.23 -7.78 -13.30
CA PHE A 54 -3.08 -6.88 -13.35
C PHE A 54 -1.86 -7.55 -12.72
N TYR A 55 -2.04 -8.15 -11.54
CA TYR A 55 -0.97 -8.89 -10.87
C TYR A 55 -0.57 -10.17 -11.61
N ALA A 56 -1.51 -10.85 -12.26
CA ALA A 56 -1.21 -11.99 -13.13
C ALA A 56 -0.37 -11.56 -14.35
N LEU A 57 -0.69 -10.40 -14.95
CA LEU A 57 0.08 -9.84 -16.06
C LEU A 57 1.49 -9.46 -15.61
N VAL A 58 1.62 -8.71 -14.51
CA VAL A 58 2.93 -8.33 -13.95
C VAL A 58 3.77 -9.55 -13.59
N GLY A 59 3.17 -10.53 -12.90
CA GLY A 59 3.83 -11.80 -12.58
C GLY A 59 4.25 -12.58 -13.84
N GLY A 60 3.40 -12.59 -14.87
CA GLY A 60 3.71 -13.20 -16.17
C GLY A 60 4.89 -12.54 -16.87
N VAL A 61 4.93 -11.20 -16.90
CA VAL A 61 6.06 -10.44 -17.47
C VAL A 61 7.36 -10.72 -16.71
N LEU A 62 7.32 -10.76 -15.37
CA LEU A 62 8.49 -11.12 -14.55
C LEU A 62 8.97 -12.54 -14.83
N ALA A 63 8.05 -13.51 -14.91
CA ALA A 63 8.38 -14.90 -15.22
C ALA A 63 9.03 -15.04 -16.61
N ILE A 64 8.46 -14.38 -17.63
CA ILE A 64 9.04 -14.33 -18.98
C ILE A 64 10.43 -13.68 -18.94
N GLY A 65 10.60 -12.58 -18.21
CA GLY A 65 11.89 -11.90 -18.07
C GLY A 65 12.96 -12.79 -17.44
N ILE A 66 12.62 -13.51 -16.37
CA ILE A 66 13.54 -14.47 -15.71
C ILE A 66 13.88 -15.62 -16.65
N ALA A 67 12.89 -16.20 -17.33
CA ALA A 67 13.13 -17.27 -18.30
C ALA A 67 14.00 -16.79 -19.47
N GLY A 68 13.79 -15.57 -19.96
CA GLY A 68 14.62 -14.94 -20.98
C GLY A 68 16.06 -14.73 -20.52
N CYS A 69 16.27 -14.26 -19.29
CA CYS A 69 17.60 -14.12 -18.70
C CYS A 69 18.30 -15.49 -18.54
N ALA A 70 17.57 -16.51 -18.11
CA ALA A 70 18.10 -17.88 -18.01
C ALA A 70 18.49 -18.44 -19.39
N ALA A 71 17.63 -18.26 -20.40
CA ALA A 71 17.92 -18.69 -21.77
C ALA A 71 19.14 -17.95 -22.36
N LEU A 72 19.21 -16.63 -22.18
CA LEU A 72 20.37 -15.82 -22.57
C LEU A 72 21.64 -16.29 -21.86
N SER A 73 21.57 -16.57 -20.57
CA SER A 73 22.72 -17.05 -19.80
C SER A 73 23.29 -18.35 -20.36
N VAL A 74 22.42 -19.30 -20.74
CA VAL A 74 22.84 -20.55 -21.40
C VAL A 74 23.40 -20.29 -22.79
N LEU A 75 22.73 -19.47 -23.60
CA LEU A 75 23.13 -19.22 -24.99
C LEU A 75 24.46 -18.45 -25.11
N LEU A 76 24.73 -17.52 -24.20
CA LEU A 76 25.96 -16.71 -24.15
C LEU A 76 27.13 -17.41 -23.47
N GLY A 77 26.87 -18.44 -22.65
CA GLY A 77 27.91 -19.23 -21.97
C GLY A 77 28.84 -18.38 -21.09
N PRO A 78 30.09 -18.84 -20.83
CA PRO A 78 31.06 -18.13 -20.00
C PRO A 78 31.58 -16.88 -20.72
N SER A 79 30.90 -15.76 -20.53
CA SER A 79 31.25 -14.48 -21.15
C SER A 79 31.03 -13.31 -20.20
N TRP A 80 31.66 -12.18 -20.47
CA TRP A 80 31.51 -10.95 -19.69
C TRP A 80 30.06 -10.42 -19.66
N PHE A 81 29.24 -10.79 -20.65
CA PHE A 81 27.82 -10.43 -20.70
C PHE A 81 27.00 -11.05 -19.56
N GLN A 82 27.51 -12.07 -18.88
CA GLN A 82 26.87 -12.63 -17.68
C GLN A 82 26.70 -11.59 -16.56
N LEU A 83 27.58 -10.57 -16.49
CA LEU A 83 27.43 -9.48 -15.52
C LEU A 83 26.18 -8.62 -15.81
N LEU A 84 25.87 -8.39 -17.10
CA LEU A 84 24.65 -7.67 -17.49
C LEU A 84 23.40 -8.51 -17.18
N ILE A 85 23.46 -9.81 -17.44
CA ILE A 85 22.36 -10.74 -17.09
C ILE A 85 22.15 -10.78 -15.58
N ALA A 86 23.23 -10.81 -14.80
CA ALA A 86 23.16 -10.76 -13.34
C ALA A 86 22.54 -9.46 -12.83
N ALA A 87 22.90 -8.31 -13.42
CA ALA A 87 22.29 -7.03 -13.09
C ALA A 87 20.79 -7.01 -13.42
N ALA A 88 20.40 -7.53 -14.60
CA ALA A 88 19.00 -7.66 -15.00
C ALA A 88 18.20 -8.58 -14.06
N LEU A 89 18.76 -9.74 -13.70
CA LEU A 89 18.16 -10.65 -12.71
C LEU A 89 18.04 -9.98 -11.33
N GLY A 90 19.02 -9.18 -10.93
CA GLY A 90 18.94 -8.39 -9.69
C GLY A 90 17.70 -7.49 -9.68
N ILE A 91 17.47 -6.74 -10.77
CA ILE A 91 16.29 -5.88 -10.92
C ILE A 91 15.00 -6.72 -10.89
N LEU A 92 14.94 -7.79 -11.67
CA LEU A 92 13.75 -8.67 -11.73
C LEU A 92 13.44 -9.29 -10.36
N PHE A 93 14.45 -9.76 -9.63
CA PHE A 93 14.25 -10.32 -8.30
C PHE A 93 13.82 -9.28 -7.26
N THR A 94 14.30 -8.04 -7.36
CA THR A 94 13.76 -6.96 -6.54
C THR A 94 12.27 -6.76 -6.80
N GLN A 95 11.83 -6.77 -8.06
CA GLN A 95 10.40 -6.66 -8.40
C GLN A 95 9.60 -7.86 -7.87
N VAL A 96 10.13 -9.08 -8.00
CA VAL A 96 9.52 -10.28 -7.42
C VAL A 96 9.42 -10.18 -5.91
N ALA A 97 10.45 -9.68 -5.23
CA ALA A 97 10.45 -9.50 -3.78
C ALA A 97 9.40 -8.49 -3.33
N PHE A 98 9.28 -7.34 -4.00
CA PHE A 98 8.22 -6.36 -3.72
C PHE A 98 6.84 -6.94 -3.99
N LEU A 99 6.64 -7.60 -5.13
CA LEU A 99 5.37 -8.23 -5.48
C LEU A 99 4.97 -9.31 -4.47
N ALA A 100 5.92 -10.15 -4.03
CA ALA A 100 5.70 -11.17 -3.02
C ALA A 100 5.44 -10.57 -1.64
N HIS A 101 6.15 -9.50 -1.28
CA HIS A 101 5.96 -8.74 -0.05
C HIS A 101 4.54 -8.14 0.02
N GLU A 102 4.10 -7.47 -1.06
CA GLU A 102 2.74 -6.93 -1.19
C GLU A 102 1.66 -8.04 -1.19
N ALA A 103 1.95 -9.17 -1.83
CA ALA A 103 1.07 -10.33 -1.80
C ALA A 103 0.88 -10.88 -0.37
N GLY A 104 1.98 -11.01 0.37
CA GLY A 104 2.02 -11.48 1.76
C GLY A 104 1.37 -10.51 2.75
N HIS A 105 1.44 -9.20 2.48
CA HIS A 105 0.76 -8.17 3.27
C HIS A 105 -0.76 -8.06 3.03
N ARG A 106 -1.38 -8.99 2.28
CA ARG A 106 -2.84 -9.13 2.07
C ARG A 106 -3.50 -8.21 1.03
N GLN A 107 -2.87 -7.94 -0.11
CA GLN A 107 -3.59 -7.42 -1.30
C GLN A 107 -3.86 -8.45 -2.41
N ILE A 108 -3.11 -9.57 -2.47
CA ILE A 108 -3.35 -10.69 -3.41
C ILE A 108 -3.81 -11.96 -2.68
N LEU A 109 -3.30 -12.23 -1.47
CA LEU A 109 -3.63 -13.42 -0.68
C LEU A 109 -4.61 -13.14 0.48
N ALA A 110 -5.60 -12.27 0.28
CA ALA A 110 -6.68 -12.06 1.25
C ALA A 110 -8.04 -12.39 0.67
N GLY A 111 -8.33 -13.69 0.58
CA GLY A 111 -9.63 -14.23 0.16
C GLY A 111 -9.44 -15.13 -1.04
N GLY A 112 -9.02 -16.37 -0.77
CA GLY A 112 -8.88 -17.37 -1.82
C GLY A 112 -10.25 -17.74 -2.39
N PRO A 113 -10.34 -18.09 -3.69
CA PRO A 113 -11.43 -18.95 -4.17
C PRO A 113 -11.53 -20.26 -3.35
N ALA A 114 -10.47 -20.64 -2.63
CA ALA A 114 -10.48 -21.70 -1.63
C ALA A 114 -11.43 -21.44 -0.44
N ASN A 115 -11.66 -20.18 -0.04
CA ASN A 115 -12.62 -19.86 1.02
C ASN A 115 -14.06 -19.88 0.52
N ASP A 116 -14.29 -19.57 -0.75
CA ASP A 116 -15.61 -19.70 -1.40
C ASP A 116 -15.97 -21.17 -1.62
N VAL A 117 -14.99 -22.02 -1.95
CA VAL A 117 -15.17 -23.48 -2.02
C VAL A 117 -15.43 -24.06 -0.63
N LEU A 118 -14.70 -23.63 0.41
CA LEU A 118 -14.92 -24.08 1.79
C LEU A 118 -16.27 -23.62 2.35
N ALA A 119 -16.68 -22.38 2.04
CA ALA A 119 -18.00 -21.84 2.40
C ALA A 119 -19.14 -22.56 1.65
N ARG A 120 -18.97 -22.87 0.36
CA ARG A 120 -19.93 -23.69 -0.41
C ARG A 120 -20.00 -25.13 0.10
N PHE A 121 -18.87 -25.72 0.48
CA PHE A 121 -18.81 -27.07 1.03
C PHE A 121 -19.53 -27.16 2.39
N TRP A 122 -19.33 -26.17 3.28
CA TRP A 122 -20.05 -26.08 4.55
C TRP A 122 -21.55 -25.76 4.38
N ALA A 123 -21.91 -24.92 3.40
CA ALA A 123 -23.31 -24.61 3.12
C ALA A 123 -24.09 -25.80 2.54
N LEU A 124 -23.42 -26.72 1.84
CA LEU A 124 -24.02 -27.95 1.31
C LEU A 124 -24.05 -29.12 2.31
N TRP A 125 -23.30 -29.04 3.42
CA TRP A 125 -23.23 -30.09 4.44
C TRP A 125 -24.41 -30.07 5.44
N ARG A 126 -25.24 -29.02 5.43
CA ARG A 126 -26.42 -28.88 6.30
C ARG A 126 -27.72 -29.22 5.57
N GLY A 127 -27.76 -30.39 4.93
CA GLY A 127 -28.95 -30.98 4.29
C GLY A 127 -29.03 -32.47 4.60
#